data_AF-A0A1G1LIA1-F1
#
_entry.id   AF-A0A1G1LIA1-F1
#
_cell.length_a   1.000
_cell.length_b   1.000
_cell.length_c   1.000
_cell.angle_alpha   90.00
_cell.angle_beta   90.00
_cell.angle_gamma   90.00
#
_symmetry.space_group_name_H-M   'P 1'
#
loop_
_entity.id
_entity.type
_entity.pdbx_description
1 polymer ?
#
loop_
_entity_poly.entity_id
_entity_poly.type
_entity_poly.pdbx_seq_one_letter_code
_entity_poly.pdbx_strand_id
1 'polypeptide(L)'
;MIFWHHAGHIRMSPMVKGREKTMSRSIKIVVVVLASAFLIVGTAHAKGPFTKFGRGVTNLITFPAELVYQPMAMGQDNNALVAIFGGVPKGFVFVPVRALLGAYDVSTFFIPLPKKFGYWVEPETLIEGFDGLKYGESLPGSEASA
;
A
#
# COMPACT_ATOMS: atom_id res chain seq x y z
N MET A 1 -39.35 -46.77 57.92
CA MET A 1 -39.87 -45.75 56.97
C MET A 1 -38.87 -44.61 56.90
N ILE A 2 -37.76 -44.80 56.19
CA ILE A 2 -36.72 -43.77 55.95
C ILE A 2 -36.10 -44.12 54.59
N PHE A 3 -36.31 -43.28 53.58
CA PHE A 3 -35.46 -43.21 52.39
C PHE A 3 -35.45 -41.76 51.89
N TRP A 4 -34.38 -41.05 52.28
CA TRP A 4 -33.53 -40.19 51.45
C TRP A 4 -33.72 -40.47 49.92
N HIS A 5 -33.64 -39.57 48.95
CA HIS A 5 -32.84 -38.34 48.80
C HIS A 5 -33.31 -37.70 47.47
N HIS A 6 -33.52 -36.38 47.40
CA HIS A 6 -33.66 -35.68 46.11
C HIS A 6 -32.70 -34.50 46.08
N ALA A 7 -31.43 -34.79 45.80
CA ALA A 7 -30.43 -33.79 45.51
C ALA A 7 -30.52 -33.43 44.03
N GLY A 8 -30.98 -32.20 43.75
CA GLY A 8 -31.05 -31.64 42.40
C GLY A 8 -29.65 -31.48 41.79
N HIS A 9 -29.38 -32.25 40.75
CA HIS A 9 -28.18 -32.10 39.93
C HIS A 9 -28.31 -30.86 39.04
N ILE A 10 -27.66 -29.76 39.44
CA ILE A 10 -27.44 -28.60 38.57
C ILE A 10 -26.38 -29.02 37.53
N ARG A 11 -26.82 -29.31 36.30
CA ARG A 11 -25.93 -29.48 35.14
C ARG A 11 -25.35 -28.12 34.76
N MET A 12 -24.09 -27.88 35.11
CA MET A 12 -23.32 -26.78 34.51
C MET A 12 -22.97 -27.14 33.07
N SER A 13 -23.42 -26.32 32.13
CA SER A 13 -23.09 -26.43 30.71
C SER A 13 -21.59 -26.18 30.49
N PRO A 14 -20.91 -26.95 29.62
CA PRO A 14 -19.50 -26.72 29.33
C PRO A 14 -19.31 -25.37 28.64
N MET A 15 -18.43 -24.57 29.23
CA MET A 15 -17.99 -23.27 28.78
C MET A 15 -17.41 -23.38 27.35
N VAL A 16 -18.01 -22.66 26.40
CA VAL A 16 -17.55 -22.59 25.00
C VAL A 16 -16.19 -21.92 24.96
N LYS A 17 -15.14 -22.72 24.78
CA LYS A 17 -13.77 -22.23 24.64
C LYS A 17 -13.67 -21.44 23.32
N GLY A 18 -13.63 -20.11 23.44
CA GLY A 18 -13.46 -19.19 22.32
C GLY A 18 -12.27 -19.62 21.46
N ARG A 19 -12.54 -19.87 20.19
CA ARG A 19 -11.54 -20.32 19.21
C ARG A 19 -10.64 -19.12 18.92
N GLU A 20 -9.56 -18.99 19.68
CA GLU A 20 -8.50 -18.02 19.42
C GLU A 20 -8.00 -18.26 17.98
N LYS A 21 -8.37 -17.37 17.06
CA LYS A 21 -7.97 -17.45 15.66
C LYS A 21 -6.46 -17.19 15.61
N THR A 22 -5.68 -18.25 15.72
CA THR A 22 -4.24 -18.19 15.50
C THR A 22 -4.00 -17.69 14.09
N MET A 23 -3.43 -16.48 14.01
CA MET A 23 -3.20 -15.77 12.76
C MET A 23 -2.42 -16.67 11.80
N SER A 24 -2.98 -16.88 10.60
CA SER A 24 -2.41 -17.81 9.63
C SER A 24 -0.98 -17.40 9.29
N ARG A 25 -0.10 -18.39 9.04
CA ARG A 25 1.32 -18.14 8.75
C ARG A 25 1.52 -17.12 7.62
N SER A 26 0.64 -17.15 6.62
CA SER A 26 0.64 -16.21 5.50
C SER A 26 0.36 -14.77 5.94
N ILE A 27 -0.59 -14.55 6.86
CA ILE A 27 -0.88 -13.21 7.39
C ILE A 27 0.31 -12.68 8.19
N LYS A 28 0.98 -13.53 8.97
CA LYS A 28 2.19 -13.12 9.71
C LYS A 28 3.32 -12.70 8.77
N ILE A 29 3.53 -13.44 7.68
CA ILE A 29 4.53 -13.09 6.67
C ILE A 29 4.17 -11.76 6.00
N VAL A 30 2.91 -11.56 5.63
CA VAL A 30 2.44 -10.29 5.04
C VAL A 30 2.65 -9.13 6.01
N VAL A 31 2.31 -9.29 7.29
CA VAL A 31 2.53 -8.26 8.32
C VAL A 31 4.02 -7.94 8.50
N VAL A 32 4.90 -8.96 8.49
CA VAL A 32 6.35 -8.76 8.60
C VAL A 32 6.92 -8.05 7.37
N VAL A 33 6.46 -8.39 6.16
CA VAL A 33 6.88 -7.73 4.91
C VAL A 33 6.39 -6.28 4.85
N LEU A 34 5.15 -6.02 5.29
CA LEU A 34 4.61 -4.66 5.35
C LEU A 34 5.31 -3.82 6.44
N ALA A 35 5.62 -4.41 7.59
CA ALA A 35 6.33 -3.72 8.66
C ALA A 35 7.80 -3.42 8.29
N SER A 36 8.49 -4.34 7.62
CA SER A 36 9.85 -4.10 7.14
C SER A 36 9.89 -3.05 6.03
N ALA A 37 8.89 -3.04 5.14
CA ALA A 37 8.72 -1.97 4.16
C ALA A 37 8.54 -0.61 4.84
N PHE A 38 7.74 -0.53 5.89
CA PHE A 38 7.49 0.71 6.65
C PHE A 38 8.77 1.25 7.33
N LEU A 39 9.66 0.37 7.79
CA LEU A 39 10.95 0.77 8.39
C LEU A 39 11.95 1.33 7.37
N ILE A 40 11.87 0.91 6.09
CA ILE A 40 12.75 1.41 5.03
C ILE A 40 12.32 2.82 4.56
N VAL A 41 11.02 3.13 4.63
CA VAL A 41 10.42 4.41 4.21
C VAL A 41 10.96 5.61 5.01
N GLY A 42 11.37 5.43 6.28
CA GLY A 42 11.91 6.50 7.12
C GLY A 42 13.27 7.07 6.72
N THR A 43 13.93 6.53 5.68
CA THR A 43 15.26 6.98 5.21
C THR A 43 15.24 7.84 3.95
N ALA A 44 14.06 8.21 3.45
CA ALA A 44 13.89 8.84 2.13
C ALA A 44 14.41 10.29 1.98
N HIS A 45 14.90 10.96 3.03
CA HIS A 45 15.22 12.40 2.99
C HIS A 45 16.65 12.81 2.57
N ALA A 46 17.45 11.95 1.91
CA ALA A 46 18.79 12.34 1.43
C ALA A 46 19.02 11.92 -0.03
N LYS A 47 19.16 12.88 -0.97
CA LYS A 47 19.42 12.69 -2.42
C LYS A 47 20.65 11.80 -2.74
N GLY A 48 20.55 10.49 -2.53
CA GLY A 48 21.64 9.53 -2.63
C GLY A 48 21.17 8.12 -3.01
N PRO A 49 22.11 7.17 -3.13
CA PRO A 49 21.84 5.78 -3.54
C PRO A 49 20.74 5.09 -2.73
N PHE A 50 20.68 5.37 -1.43
CA PHE A 50 19.69 4.80 -0.52
C PHE A 50 18.28 5.36 -0.72
N THR A 51 18.13 6.64 -1.08
CA THR A 51 16.81 7.19 -1.45
C THR A 51 16.32 6.60 -2.77
N LYS A 52 17.21 6.40 -3.76
CA LYS A 52 16.86 5.70 -5.01
C LYS A 52 16.40 4.27 -4.72
N PHE A 53 17.12 3.57 -3.85
CA PHE A 53 16.72 2.23 -3.41
C PHE A 53 15.37 2.23 -2.68
N GLY A 54 15.19 3.12 -1.70
CA GLY A 54 13.96 3.26 -0.92
C GLY A 54 12.75 3.58 -1.80
N ARG A 55 12.88 4.51 -2.74
CA ARG A 55 11.86 4.78 -3.77
C ARG A 55 11.56 3.53 -4.59
N GLY A 56 12.59 2.84 -5.07
CA GLY A 56 12.45 1.66 -5.91
C GLY A 56 11.66 0.56 -5.19
N VAL A 57 12.02 0.27 -3.94
CA VAL A 57 11.29 -0.67 -3.07
C VAL A 57 9.85 -0.23 -2.84
N THR A 58 9.63 1.05 -2.51
CA THR A 58 8.28 1.60 -2.32
C THR A 58 7.43 1.43 -3.56
N ASN A 59 7.94 1.76 -4.76
CA ASN A 59 7.21 1.58 -6.01
C ASN A 59 6.95 0.09 -6.31
N LEU A 60 7.88 -0.80 -6.00
CA LEU A 60 7.72 -2.25 -6.20
C LEU A 60 6.71 -2.90 -5.23
N ILE A 61 6.45 -2.28 -4.08
CA ILE A 61 5.44 -2.75 -3.13
C ILE A 61 4.08 -2.11 -3.41
N THR A 62 4.09 -0.82 -3.78
CA THR A 62 2.86 -0.03 -3.94
C THR A 62 2.26 -0.11 -5.34
N PHE A 63 2.98 -0.63 -6.36
CA PHE A 63 2.47 -0.66 -7.74
C PHE A 63 1.03 -1.18 -7.91
N PRO A 64 0.53 -2.20 -7.17
CA PRO A 64 -0.84 -2.66 -7.37
C PRO A 64 -1.89 -1.61 -7.00
N ALA A 65 -1.54 -0.67 -6.11
CA ALA A 65 -2.43 0.40 -5.68
C ALA A 65 -2.65 1.47 -6.77
N GLU A 66 -1.88 1.47 -7.86
CA GLU A 66 -2.14 2.35 -9.03
C GLU A 66 -3.53 2.12 -9.64
N LEU A 67 -4.06 0.90 -9.56
CA LEU A 67 -5.42 0.58 -10.05
C LEU A 67 -6.52 1.35 -9.32
N VAL A 68 -6.27 1.73 -8.07
CA VAL A 68 -7.22 2.50 -7.25
C VAL A 68 -6.87 3.98 -7.27
N TYR A 69 -5.58 4.31 -7.28
CA TYR A 69 -5.08 5.68 -7.31
C TYR A 69 -5.53 6.44 -8.57
N GLN A 70 -5.33 5.89 -9.77
CA GLN A 70 -5.64 6.62 -11.02
C GLN A 70 -7.12 7.00 -11.18
N PRO A 71 -8.10 6.13 -10.86
CA PRO A 71 -9.51 6.54 -10.79
C PRO A 71 -9.79 7.62 -9.74
N MET A 72 -9.19 7.52 -8.54
CA MET A 72 -9.40 8.53 -7.48
C MET A 72 -8.82 9.88 -7.86
N ALA A 73 -7.62 9.90 -8.43
CA ALA A 73 -6.97 11.09 -8.97
C ALA A 73 -7.80 11.74 -10.07
N MET A 74 -8.24 10.94 -11.06
CA MET A 74 -9.05 11.48 -12.17
C MET A 74 -10.43 11.97 -11.70
N GLY A 75 -10.96 11.41 -10.61
CA GLY A 75 -12.22 11.84 -10.00
C GLY A 75 -12.15 13.15 -9.20
N GLN A 76 -10.97 13.68 -8.90
CA GLN A 76 -10.85 15.03 -8.30
C GLN A 76 -11.19 16.12 -9.33
N ASP A 77 -10.78 15.93 -10.57
CA ASP A 77 -10.93 16.94 -11.64
C ASP A 77 -12.09 16.64 -12.60
N ASN A 78 -12.69 15.45 -12.53
CA ASN A 78 -13.71 15.00 -13.49
C ASN A 78 -14.90 14.31 -12.83
N ASN A 79 -16.00 14.23 -13.58
CA ASN A 79 -17.19 13.47 -13.17
C ASN A 79 -16.88 11.98 -12.97
N ALA A 80 -17.60 11.33 -12.05
CA ALA A 80 -17.37 9.94 -11.63
C ALA A 80 -17.31 8.92 -12.79
N LEU A 81 -18.08 9.14 -13.87
CA LEU A 81 -18.02 8.26 -15.05
C LEU A 81 -16.67 8.38 -15.78
N VAL A 82 -16.13 9.59 -15.93
CA VAL A 82 -14.82 9.82 -16.55
C VAL A 82 -13.72 9.22 -15.67
N ALA A 83 -13.85 9.36 -14.35
CA ALA A 83 -12.92 8.77 -13.38
C ALA A 83 -12.82 7.25 -13.49
N ILE A 84 -13.95 6.55 -13.66
CA ILE A 84 -13.96 5.09 -13.77
C ILE A 84 -13.47 4.65 -15.17
N PHE A 85 -14.04 5.21 -16.24
CA PHE A 85 -13.73 4.76 -17.60
C PHE A 85 -12.38 5.24 -18.11
N GLY A 86 -11.85 6.35 -17.61
CA GLY A 86 -10.52 6.85 -17.93
C GLY A 86 -9.47 6.41 -16.92
N GLY A 87 -9.80 6.38 -15.63
CA GLY A 87 -8.83 6.09 -14.56
C GLY A 87 -8.47 4.61 -14.46
N VAL A 88 -9.41 3.68 -14.69
CA VAL A 88 -9.11 2.24 -14.60
C VAL A 88 -8.13 1.79 -15.70
N PRO A 89 -8.34 2.11 -16.99
CA PRO A 89 -7.36 1.80 -18.03
C PRO A 89 -6.01 2.48 -17.78
N LYS A 90 -6.01 3.73 -17.30
CA LYS A 90 -4.79 4.45 -16.93
C LYS A 90 -4.04 3.72 -15.81
N GLY A 91 -4.74 3.22 -14.79
CA GLY A 91 -4.18 2.37 -13.75
C GLY A 91 -3.50 1.12 -14.31
N PHE A 92 -4.13 0.42 -15.26
CA PHE A 92 -3.53 -0.76 -15.90
C PHE A 92 -2.24 -0.49 -16.66
N VAL A 93 -2.06 0.72 -17.19
CA VAL A 93 -0.82 1.14 -17.85
C VAL A 93 0.23 1.57 -16.80
N PHE A 94 -0.19 2.27 -15.75
CA PHE A 94 0.73 2.77 -14.73
C PHE A 94 1.26 1.67 -13.80
N VAL A 95 0.49 0.61 -13.56
CA VAL A 95 0.91 -0.59 -12.80
C VAL A 95 2.25 -1.17 -13.32
N PRO A 96 2.37 -1.62 -14.58
CA PRO A 96 3.61 -2.20 -15.08
C PRO A 96 4.73 -1.15 -15.16
N VAL A 97 4.43 0.10 -15.50
CA VAL A 97 5.44 1.17 -15.55
C VAL A 97 6.05 1.41 -14.18
N ARG A 98 5.22 1.51 -13.12
CA ARG A 98 5.70 1.72 -11.75
C ARG A 98 6.47 0.51 -11.22
N ALA A 99 6.05 -0.70 -11.57
CA ALA A 99 6.81 -1.92 -11.24
C ALA A 99 8.18 -1.95 -11.92
N LEU A 100 8.26 -1.61 -13.22
CA LEU A 100 9.51 -1.56 -13.97
C LEU A 100 10.46 -0.48 -13.45
N LEU A 101 9.94 0.72 -13.15
CA LEU A 101 10.73 1.79 -12.56
C LEU A 101 11.22 1.42 -11.16
N GLY A 102 10.38 0.77 -10.35
CA GLY A 102 10.77 0.23 -9.05
C GLY A 102 11.93 -0.76 -9.16
N ALA A 103 11.83 -1.72 -10.10
CA ALA A 103 12.86 -2.71 -10.34
C ALA A 103 14.15 -2.08 -10.90
N TYR A 104 14.03 -1.09 -11.78
CA TYR A 104 15.15 -0.32 -12.29
C TYR A 104 15.88 0.44 -11.19
N ASP A 105 15.14 1.13 -10.31
CA ASP A 105 15.73 1.89 -9.22
C ASP A 105 16.41 0.99 -8.18
N VAL A 106 15.82 -0.16 -7.86
CA VAL A 106 16.43 -1.17 -6.97
C VAL A 106 17.67 -1.80 -7.60
N SER A 107 17.65 -2.11 -8.90
CA SER A 107 18.78 -2.75 -9.57
C SER A 107 19.92 -1.79 -9.86
N THR A 108 19.63 -0.50 -10.07
CA THR A 108 20.63 0.53 -10.40
C THR A 108 20.92 1.48 -9.24
N PHE A 109 20.54 1.13 -8.01
CA PHE A 109 20.65 2.04 -6.86
C PHE A 109 22.08 2.52 -6.60
N PHE A 110 23.07 1.67 -6.87
CA PHE A 110 24.50 1.97 -6.72
C PHE A 110 25.03 2.93 -7.81
N ILE A 111 24.28 3.11 -8.90
CA ILE A 111 24.62 4.03 -9.98
C ILE A 111 24.03 5.41 -9.62
N PRO A 112 24.87 6.41 -9.35
CA PRO A 112 24.40 7.75 -9.03
C PRO A 112 23.68 8.34 -10.24
N LEU A 113 22.43 8.74 -10.06
CA LEU A 113 21.69 9.47 -11.09
C LEU A 113 22.29 10.87 -11.26
N PRO A 114 22.54 11.33 -12.49
CA PRO A 114 22.93 12.71 -12.73
C PRO A 114 21.87 13.66 -12.15
N LYS A 115 22.30 14.73 -11.47
CA LYS A 115 21.42 15.67 -10.73
C LYS A 115 20.27 16.30 -11.55
N LYS A 116 20.27 16.13 -12.88
CA LYS A 116 19.28 16.68 -13.82
C LYS A 116 18.25 15.66 -14.34
N PHE A 117 18.33 14.38 -13.95
CA PHE A 117 17.27 13.44 -14.31
C PHE A 117 16.05 13.71 -13.41
N GLY A 118 15.01 14.29 -14.00
CA GLY A 118 13.67 14.34 -13.41
C GLY A 118 13.07 12.94 -13.29
N TYR A 119 11.91 12.87 -12.64
CA TYR A 119 11.19 11.61 -12.47
C TYR A 119 10.55 11.18 -13.80
N TRP A 120 10.60 9.88 -14.08
CA TRP A 120 9.97 9.32 -15.29
C TRP A 120 8.45 9.24 -15.17
N VAL A 121 7.97 9.10 -13.94
CA VAL A 121 6.55 9.07 -13.59
C VAL A 121 6.38 9.92 -12.35
N GLU A 122 5.45 10.85 -12.43
CA GLU A 122 5.00 11.65 -11.29
C GLU A 122 3.64 11.10 -10.83
N PRO A 123 3.41 10.96 -9.52
CA PRO A 123 4.31 11.24 -8.40
C PRO A 123 5.45 10.20 -8.24
N GLU A 124 6.58 10.64 -7.66
CA GLU A 124 7.82 9.86 -7.45
C GLU A 124 7.54 8.52 -6.75
N THR A 125 6.70 8.57 -5.72
CA THR A 125 6.10 7.40 -5.07
C THR A 125 4.59 7.54 -5.01
N LEU A 126 3.87 6.41 -4.95
CA LEU A 126 2.42 6.43 -4.77
C LEU A 126 2.01 7.04 -3.43
N ILE A 127 2.85 6.95 -2.40
CA ILE A 127 2.57 7.49 -1.07
C ILE A 127 2.41 9.01 -1.13
N GLU A 128 3.35 9.69 -1.77
CA GLU A 128 3.27 11.15 -2.00
C GLU A 128 2.04 11.51 -2.82
N GLY A 129 1.70 10.69 -3.82
CA GLY A 129 0.47 10.84 -4.58
C GLY A 129 -0.78 10.83 -3.72
N PHE A 130 -0.89 9.85 -2.82
CA PHE A 130 -2.03 9.73 -1.91
C PHE A 130 -2.09 10.86 -0.88
N ASP A 131 -0.95 11.33 -0.39
CA ASP A 131 -0.90 12.50 0.49
C ASP A 131 -1.40 13.75 -0.25
N GLY A 132 -0.96 13.98 -1.49
CA GLY A 132 -1.46 15.08 -2.32
C GLY A 132 -2.98 15.03 -2.50
N LEU A 133 -3.55 13.84 -2.78
CA LEU A 133 -5.01 13.66 -2.86
C LEU A 133 -5.72 14.02 -1.55
N LYS A 134 -5.11 13.73 -0.40
CA LYS A 134 -5.70 13.97 0.92
C LYS A 134 -5.67 15.44 1.31
N TYR A 135 -4.61 16.16 0.93
CA TYR A 135 -4.44 17.58 1.27
C TYR A 135 -4.99 18.52 0.20
N GLY A 136 -5.52 17.99 -0.91
CA GLY A 136 -6.09 18.79 -1.99
C GLY A 136 -5.04 19.61 -2.73
N GLU A 137 -3.77 19.18 -2.67
CA GLU A 137 -2.71 19.78 -3.48
C GLU A 137 -2.83 19.26 -4.91
N SER A 138 -2.67 20.17 -5.88
CA SER A 138 -2.55 19.81 -7.29
C SER A 138 -1.46 18.75 -7.43
N LEU A 139 -1.84 17.60 -8.01
CA LEU A 139 -0.94 16.45 -8.11
C LEU A 139 0.38 16.91 -8.72
N PRO A 140 1.54 16.59 -8.11
CA PRO A 140 2.83 16.91 -8.70
C PRO A 140 2.86 16.24 -10.08
N GLY A 141 2.78 17.07 -11.13
CA GLY A 141 2.67 16.66 -12.53
C GLY A 141 1.44 17.10 -13.30
N SER A 142 0.42 17.72 -12.67
CA SER A 142 -0.68 18.34 -13.43
C SER A 142 -0.29 19.70 -14.05
N GLU A 143 0.79 20.33 -13.58
CA GLU A 143 1.26 21.62 -14.11
C GLU A 143 2.16 21.49 -15.37
N ALA A 144 2.55 20.28 -15.77
CA ALA A 144 3.43 20.06 -16.92
C ALA A 144 2.68 19.88 -18.26
N SER A 145 1.36 20.14 -18.31
CA SER A 145 0.55 20.04 -19.52
C SER A 145 -0.46 21.18 -19.61
N ALA A 146 0.03 22.41 -19.69
CA ALA A 146 -0.68 23.58 -20.16
C ALA A 146 0.21 24.40 -21.10
#